data_AF-A0A1D6G1N0-F1
#
_entry.id   AF-A0A1D6G1N0-F1
#
_cell.length_a   1.000
_cell.length_b   1.000
_cell.length_c   1.000
_cell.angle_alpha   90.00
_cell.angle_beta   90.00
_cell.angle_gamma   90.00
#
_symmetry.space_group_name_H-M   'P 1'
#
loop_
_entity.id
_entity.type
_entity.pdbx_description
1 polymer ?
#
loop_
_entity_poly.entity_id
_entity_poly.type
_entity_poly.pdbx_seq_one_letter_code
_entity_poly.pdbx_strand_id
1 'polypeptide(L)'
;MNKLKVLLLFILACDILVFMLSSGPFRVAPYIRVVFLIMTIRELRMCAVTLVGIVGTYLNVLALSLLFLLFASWLAYVTFEDTPQGKTIFTSYGTTLYQMFVLFTTSNNPDVWVPAYKSSRWNALFIVIYVLLGVYFLTNLILAVIYDSFKEQLAKQLAQMDSIRKSILQKAFDLIDTNGQGYLNKEQCISLLDELNKYRLPPRNLLTYAILLQ
;
A
#
# COMPACT_ATOMS: atom_id res chain seq x y z
N MET A 1 18.39 4.39 10.46
CA MET A 1 17.19 5.24 10.66
C MET A 1 17.50 6.62 11.22
N ASN A 2 18.25 6.75 12.33
CA ASN A 2 18.58 8.08 12.87
C ASN A 2 19.38 8.94 11.87
N LYS A 3 20.32 8.33 11.13
CA LYS A 3 21.08 9.01 10.06
C LYS A 3 20.18 9.56 8.93
N LEU A 4 19.08 8.87 8.59
CA LEU A 4 18.15 9.27 7.53
C LEU A 4 17.24 10.43 7.99
N LYS A 5 16.78 10.39 9.24
CA LYS A 5 16.04 11.51 9.85
C LYS A 5 16.92 12.75 9.94
N VAL A 6 18.18 12.59 10.34
CA VAL A 6 19.16 13.68 10.41
C VAL A 6 19.43 14.25 9.01
N LEU A 7 19.57 13.41 7.99
CA LEU A 7 19.72 13.85 6.59
C LEU A 7 18.50 14.65 6.11
N LEU A 8 17.28 14.19 6.37
CA LEU A 8 16.05 14.90 5.99
C LEU A 8 15.90 16.26 6.71
N LEU A 9 16.28 16.31 7.99
CA LEU A 9 16.32 17.55 8.76
C LEU A 9 17.35 18.54 8.21
N PHE A 10 18.52 18.03 7.81
CA PHE A 10 19.57 18.81 7.16
C PHE A 10 19.10 19.38 5.82
N ILE A 11 18.44 18.56 4.98
CA ILE A 11 17.87 19.03 3.70
C ILE A 11 16.78 20.09 3.92
N LEU A 12 15.92 19.93 4.93
CA LEU A 12 14.93 20.96 5.31
C LEU A 12 15.59 22.26 5.77
N ALA A 13 16.67 22.17 6.55
CA ALA A 13 17.42 23.34 6.98
C ALA A 13 18.09 24.06 5.79
N CYS A 14 18.66 23.30 4.84
CA CYS A 14 19.19 23.84 3.59
C CYS A 14 18.10 24.50 2.72
N ASP A 15 16.92 23.90 2.59
CA ASP A 15 15.79 24.46 1.82
C ASP A 15 15.27 25.77 2.45
N ILE A 16 15.21 25.84 3.79
CA ILE A 16 14.90 27.08 4.52
C ILE A 16 15.99 28.15 4.30
N LEU A 17 17.27 27.76 4.29
CA LEU A 17 18.39 28.69 4.11
C LEU A 17 18.45 29.21 2.65
N VAL A 18 18.19 28.35 1.67
CA VAL A 18 18.03 28.73 0.26
C VAL A 18 16.84 29.66 0.07
N PHE A 19 15.74 29.43 0.78
CA PHE A 19 14.58 30.34 0.78
C PHE A 19 14.91 31.73 1.35
N MET A 20 15.76 31.81 2.38
CA MET A 20 16.21 33.09 2.93
C MET A 20 17.15 33.86 1.98
N LEU A 21 17.95 33.15 1.17
CA LEU A 21 18.90 33.77 0.24
C LEU A 21 18.36 33.97 -1.19
N SER A 22 17.35 33.22 -1.62
CA SER A 22 16.88 33.20 -3.00
C SER A 22 15.35 33.13 -3.09
N SER A 23 14.75 34.13 -3.75
CA SER A 23 13.31 34.20 -4.05
C SER A 23 12.92 33.35 -5.28
N GLY A 24 13.49 32.14 -5.40
CA GLY A 24 13.17 31.22 -6.50
C GLY A 24 11.78 30.57 -6.37
N PRO A 25 11.12 30.21 -7.48
CA PRO A 25 9.77 29.62 -7.47
C PRO A 25 9.73 28.13 -7.10
N PHE A 26 10.85 27.41 -7.15
CA PHE A 26 10.90 25.98 -6.84
C PHE A 26 10.91 25.73 -5.32
N ARG A 27 9.85 25.08 -4.80
CA ARG A 27 9.69 24.75 -3.38
C ARG A 27 9.60 23.24 -3.17
N VAL A 28 10.70 22.62 -2.72
CA VAL A 28 10.75 21.18 -2.42
C VAL A 28 10.31 20.90 -0.97
N ALA A 29 10.39 21.90 -0.08
CA ALA A 29 9.95 21.83 1.32
C ALA A 29 8.63 21.08 1.58
N PRO A 30 7.52 21.33 0.84
CA PRO A 30 6.24 20.66 1.13
C PRO A 30 6.32 19.13 0.99
N TYR A 31 7.01 18.62 -0.03
CA TYR A 31 7.16 17.18 -0.26
C TYR A 31 8.03 16.54 0.83
N ILE A 32 9.11 17.21 1.23
CA ILE A 32 10.01 16.71 2.28
C ILE A 32 9.28 16.64 3.63
N ARG A 33 8.38 17.59 3.94
CA ARG A 33 7.55 17.56 5.15
C ARG A 33 6.67 16.32 5.21
N VAL A 34 6.05 15.94 4.10
CA VAL A 34 5.21 14.71 4.03
C VAL A 34 6.05 13.46 4.25
N VAL A 35 7.22 13.37 3.62
CA VAL A 35 8.15 12.24 3.81
C VAL A 35 8.64 12.17 5.25
N PHE A 36 8.96 13.31 5.86
CA PHE A 36 9.37 13.39 7.26
C PHE A 36 8.27 12.90 8.22
N LEU A 37 7.01 13.28 7.98
CA LEU A 37 5.87 12.81 8.75
C LEU A 37 5.74 11.29 8.68
N ILE A 38 5.81 10.72 7.47
CA ILE A 38 5.75 9.26 7.24
C ILE A 38 6.88 8.54 7.98
N MET A 39 8.11 9.08 7.96
CA MET A 39 9.25 8.47 8.66
C MET A 39 9.19 8.61 10.18
N THR A 40 8.51 9.64 10.67
CA THR A 40 8.39 9.93 12.10
C THR A 40 7.41 8.98 12.76
N ILE A 41 6.23 8.79 12.17
CA ILE A 41 5.18 7.91 12.70
C ILE A 41 5.53 6.45 12.41
N ARG A 42 5.61 5.63 13.46
CA ARG A 42 5.98 4.21 13.36
C ARG A 42 5.02 3.43 12.46
N GLU A 43 3.73 3.64 12.63
CA GLU A 43 2.67 2.97 11.85
C GLU A 43 2.80 3.29 10.34
N LEU A 44 2.94 4.57 9.98
CA LEU A 44 3.11 4.98 8.57
C LEU A 44 4.39 4.42 7.96
N ARG A 45 5.49 4.38 8.73
CA ARG A 45 6.73 3.77 8.26
C ARG A 45 6.57 2.27 8.01
N MET A 46 5.85 1.56 8.87
CA MET A 46 5.58 0.13 8.67
C MET A 46 4.75 -0.09 7.40
N CYS A 47 3.71 0.71 7.17
CA CYS A 47 2.93 0.69 5.93
C CYS A 47 3.79 0.98 4.69
N ALA A 48 4.67 1.98 4.76
CA ALA A 48 5.56 2.34 3.65
C ALA A 48 6.55 1.21 3.31
N VAL A 49 7.12 0.55 4.33
CA VAL A 49 8.01 -0.62 4.13
C VAL A 49 7.25 -1.78 3.51
N THR A 50 6.02 -2.06 3.97
CA THR A 50 5.14 -3.06 3.37
C THR A 50 4.88 -2.76 1.90
N LEU A 51 4.53 -1.51 1.58
CA LEU A 51 4.26 -1.08 0.20
C LEU A 51 5.49 -1.30 -0.69
N VAL A 52 6.67 -0.85 -0.26
CA VAL A 52 7.93 -1.05 -0.99
C VAL A 52 8.24 -2.54 -1.18
N GLY A 53 7.93 -3.37 -0.20
CA GLY A 53 8.08 -4.82 -0.29
C GLY A 53 7.19 -5.50 -1.33
N ILE A 54 6.03 -4.90 -1.65
CA ILE A 54 5.06 -5.42 -2.64
C ILE A 54 5.33 -4.85 -4.04
N VAL A 55 5.99 -3.71 -4.15
CA VAL A 55 6.28 -3.06 -5.44
C VAL A 55 7.00 -3.99 -6.42
N GLY A 56 7.94 -4.82 -5.93
CA GLY A 56 8.68 -5.74 -6.79
C GLY A 56 7.79 -6.75 -7.54
N THR A 57 6.87 -7.41 -6.84
CA THR A 57 5.92 -8.35 -7.47
C THR A 57 4.87 -7.61 -8.29
N TYR A 58 4.43 -6.44 -7.83
CA TYR A 58 3.49 -5.58 -8.57
C TYR A 58 4.04 -5.14 -9.93
N LEU A 59 5.32 -4.77 -10.03
CA LEU A 59 5.94 -4.36 -11.29
C LEU A 59 5.91 -5.46 -12.36
N ASN A 60 6.03 -6.72 -11.98
CA ASN A 60 5.95 -7.85 -12.92
C ASN A 60 4.55 -7.98 -13.54
N VAL A 61 3.50 -7.89 -12.72
CA VAL A 61 2.11 -7.96 -13.21
C VAL A 61 1.74 -6.70 -13.99
N LEU A 62 2.25 -5.54 -13.56
CA LEU A 62 2.08 -4.28 -14.27
C LEU A 62 2.75 -4.33 -15.66
N ALA A 63 3.92 -4.95 -15.78
CA ALA A 63 4.56 -5.18 -17.07
C ALA A 63 3.72 -6.06 -18.01
N LEU A 64 3.14 -7.15 -17.49
CA LEU A 64 2.21 -7.99 -18.24
C LEU A 64 0.95 -7.21 -18.67
N SER A 65 0.42 -6.38 -17.78
CA SER A 65 -0.77 -5.55 -18.04
C SER A 65 -0.48 -4.46 -19.08
N LEU A 66 0.71 -3.84 -19.03
CA LEU A 66 1.20 -2.91 -20.05
C LEU A 66 1.37 -3.61 -21.40
N LEU A 67 1.93 -4.82 -21.43
CA LEU A 67 2.06 -5.60 -22.65
C LEU A 67 0.69 -5.89 -23.29
N PHE A 68 -0.27 -6.34 -22.47
CA PHE A 68 -1.65 -6.53 -22.94
C PHE A 68 -2.23 -5.23 -23.51
N LEU A 69 -2.04 -4.11 -22.82
CA LEU A 69 -2.58 -2.82 -23.23
C LEU A 69 -1.94 -2.33 -24.54
N LEU A 70 -0.62 -2.45 -24.69
CA LEU A 70 0.09 -2.09 -25.92
C LEU A 70 -0.37 -2.93 -27.10
N PHE A 71 -0.50 -4.25 -26.90
CA PHE A 71 -0.96 -5.19 -27.92
C PHE A 71 -2.43 -4.96 -28.30
N ALA A 72 -3.32 -4.83 -27.31
CA ALA A 72 -4.73 -4.58 -27.53
C ALA A 72 -4.97 -3.22 -28.20
N SER A 73 -4.20 -2.20 -27.84
CA SER A 73 -4.27 -0.88 -28.49
C SER A 73 -3.80 -0.93 -29.93
N TRP A 74 -2.77 -1.73 -30.23
CA TRP A 74 -2.31 -1.91 -31.61
C TRP A 74 -3.36 -2.64 -32.44
N LEU A 75 -3.94 -3.71 -31.89
CA LEU A 75 -5.00 -4.47 -32.53
C LEU A 75 -6.26 -3.60 -32.75
N ALA A 76 -6.63 -2.78 -31.77
CA ALA A 76 -7.73 -1.82 -31.90
C ALA A 76 -7.45 -0.80 -33.00
N TYR A 77 -6.25 -0.24 -33.04
CA TYR A 77 -5.86 0.73 -34.07
C TYR A 77 -5.99 0.15 -35.48
N VAL A 78 -5.43 -1.04 -35.72
CA VAL A 78 -5.50 -1.72 -37.03
C VAL A 78 -6.94 -2.13 -37.37
N THR A 79 -7.72 -2.60 -36.39
CA THR A 79 -9.11 -3.04 -36.62
C THR A 79 -10.03 -1.87 -36.97
N PHE A 80 -9.79 -0.69 -36.40
CA PHE A 80 -10.64 0.49 -36.57
C PHE A 80 -10.10 1.52 -37.56
N GLU A 81 -8.95 1.29 -38.20
CA GLU A 81 -8.29 2.24 -39.10
C GLU A 81 -9.21 2.73 -40.23
N ASP A 82 -9.88 1.80 -40.93
CA ASP A 82 -10.77 2.10 -42.06
C ASP A 82 -12.18 2.52 -41.65
N THR A 83 -12.48 2.56 -40.35
CA THR A 83 -13.82 2.90 -39.85
C THR A 83 -13.96 4.41 -39.61
N PRO A 84 -15.19 4.96 -39.60
CA PRO A 84 -15.41 6.35 -39.18
C PRO A 84 -14.92 6.64 -37.75
N GLN A 85 -14.74 5.62 -36.91
CA GLN A 85 -14.14 5.77 -35.57
C GLN A 85 -12.63 5.90 -35.61
N GLY A 86 -11.96 5.25 -36.56
CA GLY A 86 -10.54 5.45 -36.89
C GLY A 86 -10.20 6.92 -37.07
N LYS A 87 -11.07 7.65 -37.78
CA LYS A 87 -10.87 9.05 -38.12
C LYS A 87 -11.17 10.05 -37.00
N THR A 88 -11.89 9.64 -35.97
CA THR A 88 -12.39 10.55 -34.91
C THR A 88 -11.83 10.25 -33.52
N ILE A 89 -11.66 8.97 -33.19
CA ILE A 89 -11.26 8.50 -31.86
C ILE A 89 -9.90 7.81 -31.90
N PHE A 90 -9.63 7.02 -32.95
CA PHE A 90 -8.41 6.21 -33.10
C PHE A 90 -7.45 6.77 -34.16
N THR A 91 -7.23 8.09 -34.11
CA THR A 91 -6.49 8.84 -35.16
C THR A 91 -5.02 8.45 -35.30
N SER A 92 -4.41 7.95 -34.23
CA SER A 92 -3.02 7.50 -34.17
C SER A 92 -2.89 6.38 -33.15
N TYR A 93 -1.78 5.65 -33.19
CA TYR A 93 -1.51 4.64 -32.17
C TYR A 93 -1.49 5.23 -30.74
N GLY A 94 -0.88 6.40 -30.55
CA GLY A 94 -0.81 7.05 -29.22
C GLY A 94 -2.18 7.49 -28.68
N THR A 95 -3.04 8.04 -29.56
CA THR A 95 -4.42 8.38 -29.17
C THR A 95 -5.24 7.13 -28.89
N THR A 96 -5.05 6.06 -29.66
CA THR A 96 -5.70 4.76 -29.42
C THR A 96 -5.27 4.14 -28.10
N LEU A 97 -3.98 4.16 -27.79
CA LEU A 97 -3.43 3.67 -26.52
C LEU A 97 -4.06 4.41 -25.34
N TYR A 98 -4.15 5.75 -25.43
CA TYR A 98 -4.80 6.55 -24.40
C TYR A 98 -6.28 6.17 -24.24
N GLN A 99 -7.04 6.07 -25.34
CA GLN A 99 -8.46 5.70 -25.29
C GLN A 99 -8.69 4.29 -24.73
N MET A 100 -7.84 3.34 -25.08
CA MET A 100 -7.86 1.96 -24.56
C MET A 100 -7.45 1.90 -23.09
N PHE A 101 -6.50 2.73 -22.65
CA PHE A 101 -6.16 2.88 -21.24
C PHE A 101 -7.31 3.45 -20.40
N VAL A 102 -7.98 4.49 -20.87
CA VAL A 102 -9.18 5.02 -20.21
C VAL A 102 -10.34 4.00 -20.22
N LEU A 103 -10.42 3.17 -21.27
CA LEU A 103 -11.39 2.07 -21.32
C LEU A 103 -11.03 0.92 -20.38
N PHE A 104 -9.75 0.66 -20.14
CA PHE A 104 -9.28 -0.31 -19.14
C PHE A 104 -9.73 0.10 -17.73
N THR A 105 -9.79 1.41 -17.44
CA THR A 105 -10.38 1.94 -16.19
C THR A 105 -11.89 2.13 -16.27
N THR A 106 -12.53 1.72 -17.37
CA THR A 106 -13.98 1.84 -17.65
C THR A 106 -14.55 3.26 -17.62
N SER A 107 -13.70 4.29 -17.62
CA SER A 107 -14.15 5.67 -17.40
C SER A 107 -14.83 6.30 -18.62
N ASN A 108 -14.57 5.77 -19.82
CA ASN A 108 -15.15 6.24 -21.09
C ASN A 108 -16.14 5.20 -21.70
N ASN A 109 -16.64 4.25 -20.91
CA ASN A 109 -17.65 3.28 -21.33
C ASN A 109 -19.06 3.87 -21.12
N PRO A 110 -19.95 3.96 -22.14
CA PRO A 110 -19.86 3.39 -23.49
C PRO A 110 -19.36 4.35 -24.59
N ASP A 111 -19.09 5.61 -24.25
CA ASP A 111 -18.85 6.70 -25.21
C ASP A 111 -17.76 6.41 -26.25
N VAL A 112 -16.70 5.69 -25.86
CA VAL A 112 -15.57 5.38 -26.76
C VAL A 112 -15.95 4.43 -27.91
N TRP A 113 -16.97 3.59 -27.73
CA TRP A 113 -17.35 2.55 -28.71
C TRP A 113 -18.80 2.67 -29.20
N VAL A 114 -19.60 3.62 -28.72
CA VAL A 114 -20.93 3.89 -29.29
C VAL A 114 -20.86 4.26 -30.78
N PRO A 115 -19.91 5.12 -31.23
CA PRO A 115 -19.73 5.36 -32.66
C PRO A 115 -19.39 4.05 -33.40
N ALA A 116 -18.46 3.25 -32.84
CA ALA A 116 -18.25 1.79 -33.03
C ALA A 116 -19.43 1.05 -33.62
N TYR A 117 -20.36 0.92 -32.69
CA TYR A 117 -21.54 0.10 -32.74
C TYR A 117 -22.58 0.63 -33.73
N LYS A 118 -22.71 1.95 -33.86
CA LYS A 118 -23.60 2.58 -34.84
C LYS A 118 -23.20 2.26 -36.29
N SER A 119 -21.91 2.06 -36.56
CA SER A 119 -21.42 1.70 -37.89
C SER A 119 -21.55 0.20 -38.17
N SER A 120 -21.13 -0.65 -37.23
CA SER A 120 -21.27 -2.10 -37.35
C SER A 120 -21.39 -2.74 -35.97
N ARG A 121 -22.37 -3.63 -35.80
CA ARG A 121 -22.60 -4.34 -34.54
C ARG A 121 -21.43 -5.28 -34.19
N TRP A 122 -20.70 -5.77 -35.20
CA TRP A 122 -19.55 -6.64 -35.03
C TRP A 122 -18.36 -5.94 -34.35
N ASN A 123 -18.23 -4.62 -34.53
CA ASN A 123 -17.17 -3.83 -33.92
C ASN A 123 -17.28 -3.77 -32.38
N ALA A 124 -18.49 -3.89 -31.84
CA ALA A 124 -18.69 -3.96 -30.39
C ALA A 124 -18.19 -5.29 -29.80
N LEU A 125 -18.10 -6.37 -30.58
CA LEU A 125 -17.61 -7.66 -30.10
C LEU A 125 -16.15 -7.57 -29.63
N PHE A 126 -15.30 -6.88 -30.38
CA PHE A 126 -13.92 -6.62 -30.00
C PHE A 126 -13.83 -5.90 -28.64
N ILE A 127 -14.64 -4.85 -28.46
CA ILE A 127 -14.66 -4.07 -27.24
C ILE A 127 -15.19 -4.88 -26.04
N VAL A 128 -16.23 -5.70 -26.25
CA VAL A 128 -16.75 -6.58 -25.20
C VAL A 128 -15.68 -7.60 -24.76
N ILE A 129 -14.97 -8.21 -25.71
CA ILE A 129 -13.86 -9.13 -25.41
C ILE A 129 -12.73 -8.40 -24.68
N TYR A 130 -12.38 -7.19 -25.12
CA TYR A 130 -11.38 -6.36 -24.46
C TYR A 130 -11.76 -6.03 -23.01
N VAL A 131 -13.01 -5.62 -22.76
CA VAL A 131 -13.50 -5.35 -21.41
C VAL A 131 -13.51 -6.62 -20.56
N LEU A 132 -13.89 -7.77 -21.14
CA LEU A 132 -13.91 -9.04 -20.41
C LEU A 132 -12.50 -9.47 -19.99
N LEU A 133 -11.54 -9.46 -20.91
CA LEU A 133 -10.16 -9.87 -20.63
C LEU A 133 -9.37 -8.81 -19.86
N GLY A 134 -9.53 -7.53 -20.19
CA GLY A 134 -8.83 -6.43 -19.56
C GLY A 134 -9.40 -6.11 -18.18
N VAL A 135 -10.69 -5.77 -18.12
CA VAL A 135 -11.30 -5.33 -16.87
C VAL A 135 -11.53 -6.53 -15.96
N TYR A 136 -12.29 -7.55 -16.39
CA TYR A 136 -12.65 -8.63 -15.45
C TYR A 136 -11.54 -9.64 -15.19
N PHE A 137 -10.72 -9.99 -16.18
CA PHE A 137 -9.66 -10.95 -15.97
C PHE A 137 -8.38 -10.29 -15.43
N LEU A 138 -7.80 -9.32 -16.15
CA LEU A 138 -6.51 -8.73 -15.74
C LEU A 138 -6.61 -7.90 -14.46
N THR A 139 -7.64 -7.07 -14.24
CA THR A 139 -7.68 -6.30 -12.97
C THR A 139 -7.86 -7.20 -11.74
N ASN A 140 -8.63 -8.28 -11.86
CA ASN A 140 -8.77 -9.27 -10.79
C ASN A 140 -7.47 -10.06 -10.56
N LEU A 141 -6.72 -10.36 -11.62
CA LEU A 141 -5.38 -10.95 -11.49
C LEU A 141 -4.41 -9.98 -10.77
N ILE A 142 -4.39 -8.70 -11.15
CA ILE A 142 -3.59 -7.67 -10.49
C ILE A 142 -3.94 -7.61 -9.00
N LEU A 143 -5.24 -7.55 -8.67
CA LEU A 143 -5.71 -7.52 -7.30
C LEU A 143 -5.27 -8.77 -6.52
N ALA A 144 -5.40 -9.95 -7.11
CA ALA A 144 -5.01 -11.21 -6.48
C ALA A 144 -3.50 -11.24 -6.15
N VAL A 145 -2.63 -10.83 -7.08
CA VAL A 145 -1.17 -10.82 -6.85
C VAL A 145 -0.76 -9.78 -5.80
N ILE A 146 -1.37 -8.59 -5.84
CA ILE A 146 -1.12 -7.57 -4.82
C ILE A 146 -1.56 -8.06 -3.44
N TYR A 147 -2.74 -8.71 -3.37
CA TYR A 147 -3.28 -9.22 -2.12
C TYR A 147 -2.39 -10.32 -1.52
N ASP A 148 -1.93 -11.27 -2.33
CA ASP A 148 -1.04 -12.33 -1.87
C ASP A 148 0.30 -11.77 -1.36
N SER A 149 0.90 -10.85 -2.13
CA SER A 149 2.13 -10.15 -1.73
C SER A 149 1.94 -9.34 -0.44
N PHE A 150 0.80 -8.67 -0.30
CA PHE A 150 0.46 -7.92 0.91
C PHE A 150 0.32 -8.83 2.13
N LYS A 151 -0.38 -9.96 1.97
CA LYS A 151 -0.55 -10.96 3.02
C LYS A 151 0.79 -11.54 3.47
N GLU A 152 1.71 -11.79 2.54
CA GLU A 152 3.06 -12.26 2.87
C GLU A 152 3.84 -11.22 3.71
N GLN A 153 3.82 -9.94 3.29
CA GLN A 153 4.48 -8.87 4.05
C GLN A 153 3.84 -8.66 5.43
N LEU A 154 2.51 -8.75 5.53
CA LEU A 154 1.80 -8.66 6.80
C LEU A 154 2.20 -9.82 7.73
N ALA A 155 2.25 -11.04 7.22
CA ALA A 155 2.68 -12.21 8.00
C ALA A 155 4.12 -12.05 8.52
N LYS A 156 5.03 -11.51 7.70
CA LYS A 156 6.41 -11.18 8.13
C LYS A 156 6.42 -10.16 9.26
N GLN A 157 5.61 -9.11 9.19
CA GLN A 157 5.50 -8.09 10.24
C GLN A 157 4.94 -8.66 11.55
N LEU A 158 3.89 -9.48 11.48
CA LEU A 158 3.31 -10.13 12.65
C LEU A 158 4.31 -11.08 13.31
N ALA A 159 5.00 -11.91 12.52
CA ALA A 159 6.03 -12.80 13.04
C ALA A 159 7.18 -12.05 13.72
N GLN A 160 7.61 -10.91 13.15
CA GLN A 160 8.59 -10.03 13.79
C GLN A 160 8.08 -9.45 15.11
N MET A 161 6.85 -8.95 15.15
CA MET A 161 6.24 -8.44 16.38
C MET A 161 6.15 -9.51 17.47
N ASP A 162 5.73 -10.72 17.12
CA ASP A 162 5.67 -11.84 18.06
C ASP A 162 7.04 -12.26 18.56
N SER A 163 8.06 -12.25 17.70
CA SER A 163 9.45 -12.56 18.10
C SER A 163 9.98 -11.53 19.10
N ILE A 164 9.71 -10.24 18.89
CA ILE A 164 10.09 -9.16 19.80
C ILE A 164 9.35 -9.33 21.12
N ARG A 165 8.04 -9.61 21.08
CA ARG A 165 7.23 -9.84 22.27
C ARG A 165 7.76 -11.03 23.09
N LYS A 166 8.07 -12.15 22.43
CA LYS A 166 8.68 -13.32 23.08
C LYS A 166 10.03 -12.98 23.68
N SER A 167 10.89 -12.26 22.97
CA SER A 167 12.20 -11.85 23.47
C SER A 167 12.11 -10.94 24.70
N ILE A 168 11.16 -9.99 24.73
CA ILE A 168 10.93 -9.15 25.91
C ILE A 168 10.45 -9.99 27.09
N LEU A 169 9.51 -10.91 26.85
CA LEU A 169 8.96 -11.75 27.89
C LEU A 169 10.02 -12.72 28.45
N GLN A 170 10.87 -13.26 27.58
CA GLN A 170 11.98 -14.13 27.97
C GLN A 170 13.01 -13.35 28.79
N LYS A 171 13.40 -12.14 28.38
CA LYS A 171 14.28 -11.29 29.20
C LYS A 171 13.67 -10.96 30.56
N ALA A 172 12.36 -10.70 30.61
CA ALA A 172 11.67 -10.47 31.88
C ALA A 172 11.65 -11.72 32.76
N PHE A 173 11.49 -12.91 32.15
CA PHE A 173 11.57 -14.19 32.84
C PHE A 173 12.97 -14.45 33.39
N ASP A 174 14.01 -14.25 32.57
CA ASP A 174 15.42 -14.44 32.94
C ASP A 174 15.84 -13.50 34.09
N LEU A 175 15.23 -12.31 34.20
CA LEU A 175 15.45 -11.39 35.32
C LEU A 175 14.83 -11.86 36.64
N ILE A 176 13.78 -12.68 36.59
CA ILE A 176 13.05 -13.16 37.77
C ILE A 176 13.59 -14.53 38.21
N ASP A 177 14.04 -15.35 37.26
CA ASP A 177 14.75 -16.61 37.53
C ASP A 177 16.18 -16.34 38.01
N THR A 178 16.31 -15.89 39.26
CA THR A 178 17.60 -15.64 39.92
C THR A 178 18.49 -16.89 40.01
N ASN A 179 17.91 -18.09 39.86
CA ASN A 179 18.61 -19.35 40.05
C ASN A 179 19.06 -19.96 38.70
N GLY A 180 18.62 -19.40 37.57
CA GLY A 180 18.97 -19.87 36.22
C GLY A 180 18.51 -21.30 35.92
N GLN A 181 17.43 -21.75 36.56
CA GLN A 181 16.95 -23.14 36.47
C GLN A 181 16.02 -23.37 35.28
N GLY A 182 15.58 -22.30 34.60
CA GLY A 182 14.65 -22.37 33.47
C GLY A 182 13.18 -22.52 33.88
N TYR A 183 12.88 -22.41 35.18
CA TYR A 183 11.52 -22.40 35.73
C TYR A 183 11.43 -21.45 36.93
N LEU A 184 10.22 -20.95 37.21
CA LEU A 184 9.95 -20.10 38.37
C LEU A 184 9.43 -20.92 39.54
N ASN A 185 10.02 -20.70 40.72
CA ASN A 185 9.50 -21.26 41.96
C ASN A 185 8.15 -20.64 42.32
N LYS A 186 7.37 -21.33 43.16
CA LYS A 186 6.04 -20.86 43.61
C LYS A 186 6.10 -19.42 44.15
N GLU A 187 7.11 -19.09 44.95
CA GLU A 187 7.29 -17.75 45.53
C GLU A 187 7.56 -16.67 44.47
N GLN A 188 8.46 -16.95 43.52
CA GLN A 188 8.76 -16.05 42.40
C GLN A 188 7.54 -15.84 41.50
N CYS A 189 6.76 -16.91 41.27
CA CYS A 189 5.55 -16.86 40.46
C CYS A 189 4.45 -16.03 41.14
N ILE A 190 4.26 -16.19 42.46
CA ILE A 190 3.33 -15.38 43.26
C ILE A 190 3.75 -13.90 43.22
N SER A 191 5.03 -13.60 43.41
CA SER A 191 5.55 -12.23 43.35
C SER A 191 5.34 -11.57 41.99
N LEU A 192 5.59 -12.29 40.88
CA LEU A 192 5.29 -11.81 39.54
C LEU A 192 3.78 -11.57 39.34
N LEU A 193 2.93 -12.48 39.83
CA LEU A 193 1.49 -12.36 39.66
C LEU A 193 0.93 -11.18 40.45
N ASP A 194 1.41 -10.95 41.68
CA ASP A 194 1.04 -9.80 42.51
C ASP A 194 1.44 -8.46 41.86
N GLU A 195 2.66 -8.36 41.33
CA GLU A 195 3.11 -7.13 40.67
C GLU A 195 2.36 -6.91 39.35
N LEU A 196 2.07 -7.97 38.58
CA LEU A 196 1.19 -7.88 37.40
C LEU A 196 -0.21 -7.42 37.79
N ASN A 197 -0.77 -7.94 38.88
CA ASN A 197 -2.10 -7.59 39.37
C ASN A 197 -2.18 -6.09 39.71
N LYS A 198 -1.12 -5.56 40.31
CA LYS A 198 -0.98 -4.16 40.72
C LYS A 198 -0.87 -3.17 39.55
N TYR A 199 -0.23 -3.55 38.45
CA TYR A 199 -0.03 -2.67 37.28
C TYR A 199 -1.00 -2.88 36.12
N ARG A 200 -1.63 -4.06 36.01
CA ARG A 200 -2.48 -4.43 34.87
C ARG A 200 -3.97 -4.27 35.15
N LEU A 201 -4.40 -4.25 36.41
CA LEU A 201 -5.75 -3.87 36.79
C LEU A 201 -5.84 -2.35 37.01
N PRO A 202 -6.92 -1.68 36.60
CA PRO A 202 -7.16 -0.30 37.00
C PRO A 202 -7.18 -0.19 38.52
N PRO A 203 -6.77 0.95 39.11
CA PRO A 203 -6.75 1.12 40.56
C PRO A 203 -8.13 0.76 41.13
N ARG A 204 -8.11 -0.09 42.17
CA ARG A 204 -9.26 -0.70 42.87
C ARG A 204 -10.35 0.30 43.32
N ASN A 205 -10.09 1.60 43.22
CA ASN A 205 -10.99 2.69 43.57
C ASN A 205 -12.15 2.92 42.59
N LEU A 206 -12.16 2.32 41.39
CA LEU A 206 -13.29 2.43 40.44
C LEU A 206 -14.34 1.31 40.61
N LEU A 207 -13.98 0.17 41.19
CA LEU A 207 -14.91 -0.95 41.45
C LEU A 207 -15.85 -0.68 42.64
N THR A 208 -15.45 0.19 43.57
CA THR A 208 -16.29 0.55 44.72
C THR A 208 -17.52 1.36 44.31
N TYR A 209 -17.46 2.12 43.21
CA TYR A 209 -18.60 2.90 42.71
C TYR A 209 -19.61 2.08 41.91
N ALA A 210 -19.20 0.96 41.31
CA ALA A 210 -20.10 0.08 40.56
C ALA A 210 -20.95 -0.83 41.47
N ILE A 211 -20.50 -1.10 42.70
CA ILE A 211 -21.23 -1.92 43.68
C ILE A 211 -22.19 -1.08 44.55
N LEU A 212 -22.05 0.26 44.56
CA LEU A 212 -22.94 1.17 45.31
C LEU A 212 -24.15 1.69 44.49
N LEU A 213 -24.29 1.28 43.23
CA LEU A 213 -25.36 1.72 42.31
C LEU A 213 -26.32 0.59 41.89
N GLN A 214 -26.34 -0.51 42.65
CA GLN A 214 -27.27 -1.62 42.47
C GLN A 214 -27.86 -2.02 43.84
#